data_AF-A0A7X6Z4E1-F1
#
_entry.id   AF-A0A7X6Z4E1-F1
#
_cell.length_a   1.000
_cell.length_b   1.000
_cell.length_c   1.000
_cell.angle_alpha   90.00
_cell.angle_beta   90.00
_cell.angle_gamma   90.00
#
_symmetry.space_group_name_H-M   'P 1'
#
loop_
_entity.id
_entity.type
_entity.pdbx_description
1 polymer ?
#
loop_
_entity_poly.entity_id
_entity_poly.type
_entity_poly.pdbx_seq_one_letter_code
_entity_poly.pdbx_strand_id
1 'polypeptide(L)'
;MSTETELHEALDHRYPIILLGADIEVNEVILVHYDCTITSLSEARLYRSPDYTSVLLSLEMFEDEDPISMTLDGIVVDGMKIQAQEPALFVGENTTLHLRNTTIRDNYNDGTGSEDGGGICNRGTLNLYEGTSITGNRAVRGGGVMNPEPHGEKIYDDSHPLHLHDIYVPYWNVFNMYGGEITCNEASFSQANSSEGAGGGVFVETASYQTHYNPAHYRVFIYAVFNLFGGKISNNSTEADGHGGGVSLGWGYQAVTDENWLGEIHICFTMEGGEISNNYAGGSGGGVWTSHSAFVMEGGAITRNFAEDSGGGIAGGIYAAEAKVFKMTGGEISLNAAREGGGIGPTISGFFLAGTICDNLAYERADDFEIRTLHLTLMN
;
A
#
# COMPACT_ATOMS: atom_id res chain seq x y z
N MET A 1 -16.36 -24.52 -20.49
CA MET A 1 -14.97 -24.50 -20.98
C MET A 1 -14.83 -23.11 -21.51
N SER A 2 -14.09 -22.26 -20.81
CA SER A 2 -13.80 -20.91 -21.27
C SER A 2 -12.31 -20.91 -21.63
N THR A 3 -11.99 -20.65 -22.88
CA THR A 3 -10.64 -20.43 -23.41
C THR A 3 -10.26 -18.96 -23.29
N GLU A 4 -8.98 -18.63 -23.45
CA GLU A 4 -8.51 -17.23 -23.55
C GLU A 4 -9.30 -16.47 -24.64
N THR A 5 -9.51 -17.09 -25.81
CA THR A 5 -10.33 -16.53 -26.90
C THR A 5 -11.76 -16.22 -26.47
N GLU A 6 -12.43 -17.14 -25.75
CA GLU A 6 -13.80 -16.90 -25.29
C GLU A 6 -13.88 -15.78 -24.24
N LEU A 7 -12.83 -15.57 -23.44
CA LEU A 7 -12.73 -14.44 -22.53
C LEU A 7 -12.61 -13.12 -23.30
N HIS A 8 -11.70 -13.03 -24.27
CA HIS A 8 -11.56 -11.83 -25.11
C HIS A 8 -12.83 -11.54 -25.91
N GLU A 9 -13.47 -12.56 -26.48
CA GLU A 9 -14.76 -12.39 -27.16
C GLU A 9 -15.83 -11.85 -26.19
N ALA A 10 -15.89 -12.33 -24.95
CA ALA A 10 -16.85 -11.83 -23.96
C ALA A 10 -16.59 -10.36 -23.58
N LEU A 11 -15.32 -9.95 -23.48
CA LEU A 11 -14.90 -8.57 -23.22
C LEU A 11 -15.24 -7.66 -24.40
N ASP A 12 -14.96 -8.09 -25.64
CA ASP A 12 -15.28 -7.35 -26.87
C ASP A 12 -16.80 -7.12 -27.01
N HIS A 13 -17.61 -8.11 -26.61
CA HIS A 13 -19.07 -7.99 -26.57
C HIS A 13 -19.59 -7.26 -25.33
N ARG A 14 -18.71 -6.80 -24.44
CA ARG A 14 -19.01 -6.09 -23.19
C ARG A 14 -20.03 -6.82 -22.31
N TYR A 15 -19.86 -8.13 -22.12
CA TYR A 15 -20.76 -8.88 -21.25
C TYR A 15 -20.62 -8.42 -19.79
N PRO A 16 -21.74 -8.13 -19.09
CA PRO A 16 -21.69 -7.60 -17.72
C PRO A 16 -21.26 -8.66 -16.70
N ILE A 17 -21.42 -9.94 -17.03
CA ILE A 17 -20.97 -11.08 -16.21
C ILE A 17 -20.28 -12.07 -17.14
N ILE A 18 -19.03 -12.38 -16.83
CA ILE A 18 -18.20 -13.34 -17.55
C ILE A 18 -17.90 -14.50 -16.61
N LEU A 19 -18.36 -15.70 -16.99
CA LEU A 19 -18.15 -16.91 -16.22
C LEU A 19 -16.98 -17.72 -16.79
N LEU A 20 -15.91 -17.85 -16.02
CA LEU A 20 -14.77 -18.69 -16.33
C LEU A 20 -15.08 -20.15 -15.94
N GLY A 21 -15.12 -21.02 -16.94
CA GLY A 21 -15.39 -22.44 -16.79
C GLY A 21 -14.17 -23.35 -16.93
N ALA A 22 -12.96 -22.80 -17.00
CA ALA A 22 -11.68 -23.51 -17.02
C ALA A 22 -10.54 -22.54 -16.68
N ASP A 23 -9.37 -23.09 -16.35
CA ASP A 23 -8.14 -22.31 -16.23
C ASP A 23 -7.72 -21.75 -17.60
N ILE A 24 -7.21 -20.52 -17.61
CA ILE A 24 -6.78 -19.77 -18.78
C ILE A 24 -5.31 -19.41 -18.60
N GLU A 25 -4.49 -19.89 -19.54
CA GLU A 25 -3.12 -19.39 -19.70
C GLU A 25 -3.18 -18.00 -20.34
N VAL A 26 -2.54 -17.03 -19.72
CA VAL A 26 -2.52 -15.64 -20.17
C VAL A 26 -1.18 -15.38 -20.85
N ASN A 27 -1.22 -15.13 -22.15
CA ASN A 27 -0.04 -14.77 -22.96
C ASN A 27 -0.13 -13.37 -23.59
N GLU A 28 -1.27 -12.70 -23.42
CA GLU A 28 -1.48 -11.29 -23.72
C GLU A 28 -2.28 -10.62 -22.61
N VAL A 29 -2.31 -9.28 -22.59
CA VAL A 29 -2.97 -8.54 -21.51
C VAL A 29 -4.49 -8.70 -21.62
N ILE A 30 -5.15 -9.09 -20.54
CA ILE A 30 -6.61 -9.04 -20.44
C ILE A 30 -7.01 -7.60 -20.10
N LEU A 31 -7.35 -6.82 -21.11
CA LEU A 31 -7.80 -5.43 -20.94
C LEU A 31 -9.30 -5.38 -20.64
N VAL A 32 -9.65 -4.76 -19.52
CA VAL A 32 -11.04 -4.48 -19.11
C VAL A 32 -11.22 -2.97 -19.05
N HIS A 33 -12.24 -2.48 -19.76
CA HIS A 33 -12.48 -1.04 -19.91
C HIS A 33 -13.98 -0.68 -19.83
N TYR A 34 -14.74 -1.48 -19.07
CA TYR A 34 -16.16 -1.29 -18.83
C TYR A 34 -16.60 -2.02 -17.54
N ASP A 35 -17.79 -1.70 -17.04
CA ASP A 35 -18.35 -2.34 -15.86
C ASP A 35 -18.65 -3.83 -16.10
N CYS A 36 -17.97 -4.71 -15.38
CA CYS A 36 -18.25 -6.14 -15.45
C CYS A 36 -17.89 -6.90 -14.17
N THR A 37 -18.38 -8.13 -14.08
CA THR A 37 -17.91 -9.13 -13.13
C THR A 37 -17.27 -10.29 -13.88
N ILE A 38 -16.02 -10.61 -13.58
CA ILE A 38 -15.38 -11.87 -13.99
C ILE A 38 -15.44 -12.80 -12.79
N THR A 39 -16.04 -13.97 -12.97
CA THR A 39 -16.29 -14.91 -11.87
C THR A 39 -16.08 -16.35 -12.29
N SER A 40 -15.96 -17.25 -11.32
CA SER A 40 -15.95 -18.69 -11.55
C SER A 40 -16.80 -19.43 -10.51
N LEU A 41 -17.40 -20.54 -10.95
CA LEU A 41 -18.04 -21.51 -10.04
C LEU A 41 -17.05 -22.57 -9.52
N SER A 42 -15.81 -22.55 -10.01
CA SER A 42 -14.81 -23.60 -9.76
C SER A 42 -13.41 -23.03 -9.51
N GLU A 43 -13.30 -21.78 -9.04
CA GLU A 43 -12.01 -21.12 -8.76
C GLU A 43 -11.05 -21.14 -9.97
N ALA A 44 -11.60 -20.90 -11.17
CA ALA A 44 -10.80 -20.86 -12.40
C ALA A 44 -9.61 -19.89 -12.27
N ARG A 45 -8.48 -20.31 -12.83
CA ARG A 45 -7.21 -19.58 -12.75
C ARG A 45 -6.95 -18.79 -14.02
N LEU A 46 -6.58 -17.53 -13.88
CA LEU A 46 -5.82 -16.78 -14.88
C LEU A 46 -4.34 -16.94 -14.51
N TYR A 47 -3.56 -17.67 -15.29
CA TYR A 47 -2.17 -17.96 -14.94
C TYR A 47 -1.18 -17.50 -16.01
N ARG A 48 -0.04 -16.97 -15.56
CA ARG A 48 1.01 -16.43 -16.41
C ARG A 48 1.65 -17.51 -17.30
N SER A 49 1.70 -17.26 -18.60
CA SER A 49 2.47 -18.08 -19.55
C SER A 49 3.99 -17.95 -19.29
N PRO A 50 4.82 -18.98 -19.52
CA PRO A 50 6.25 -19.00 -19.20
C PRO A 50 7.08 -17.80 -19.69
N ASP A 51 6.75 -17.26 -20.86
CA ASP A 51 7.49 -16.17 -21.50
C ASP A 51 6.77 -14.80 -21.38
N TYR A 52 5.66 -14.73 -20.64
CA TYR A 52 4.84 -13.53 -20.54
C TYR A 52 5.20 -12.69 -19.31
N THR A 53 5.74 -11.49 -19.54
CA THR A 53 6.31 -10.63 -18.48
C THR A 53 5.51 -9.38 -18.17
N SER A 54 4.36 -9.15 -18.81
CA SER A 54 3.54 -7.94 -18.61
C SER A 54 2.35 -8.21 -17.65
N VAL A 55 1.44 -7.26 -17.50
CA VAL A 55 0.28 -7.37 -16.60
C VAL A 55 -0.67 -8.48 -17.08
N LEU A 56 -1.18 -9.34 -16.19
CA LEU A 56 -2.13 -10.39 -16.59
C LEU A 56 -3.52 -9.81 -16.90
N LEU A 57 -3.99 -8.91 -16.04
CA LEU A 57 -5.26 -8.22 -16.23
C LEU A 57 -5.12 -6.74 -15.86
N SER A 58 -5.51 -5.89 -16.81
CA SER A 58 -5.46 -4.43 -16.66
C SER A 58 -6.87 -3.86 -16.70
N LEU A 59 -7.23 -3.09 -15.68
CA LEU A 59 -8.47 -2.31 -15.64
C LEU A 59 -8.14 -0.87 -15.99
N GLU A 60 -8.56 -0.41 -17.17
CA GLU A 60 -8.21 0.92 -17.67
C GLU A 60 -9.42 1.61 -18.28
N MET A 61 -9.55 2.90 -17.99
CA MET A 61 -10.55 3.77 -18.61
C MET A 61 -9.93 4.45 -19.84
N PHE A 62 -10.70 4.61 -20.91
CA PHE A 62 -10.29 5.48 -22.03
C PHE A 62 -10.61 6.95 -21.71
N GLU A 63 -9.85 7.88 -22.29
CA GLU A 63 -10.06 9.33 -22.10
C GLU A 63 -11.53 9.72 -22.40
N ASP A 64 -12.08 10.61 -21.56
CA ASP A 64 -13.46 11.13 -21.63
C ASP A 64 -14.60 10.11 -21.35
N GLU A 65 -14.31 8.93 -20.77
CA GLU A 65 -15.34 7.98 -20.32
C GLU A 65 -15.74 8.16 -18.84
N ASP A 66 -16.90 7.62 -18.46
CA ASP A 66 -17.36 7.55 -17.06
C ASP A 66 -16.43 6.61 -16.25
N PRO A 67 -16.20 6.87 -14.94
CA PRO A 67 -15.45 5.96 -14.08
C PRO A 67 -15.99 4.53 -14.14
N ILE A 68 -15.10 3.56 -14.35
CA ILE A 68 -15.47 2.15 -14.52
C ILE A 68 -15.27 1.36 -13.22
N SER A 69 -16.10 0.35 -13.00
CA SER A 69 -16.08 -0.51 -11.82
C SER A 69 -16.19 -1.98 -12.21
N MET A 70 -15.15 -2.77 -11.89
CA MET A 70 -15.17 -4.22 -12.11
C MET A 70 -15.11 -5.01 -10.80
N THR A 71 -15.61 -6.25 -10.85
CA THR A 71 -15.45 -7.23 -9.78
C THR A 71 -14.73 -8.48 -10.28
N LEU A 72 -13.72 -8.93 -9.55
CA LEU A 72 -13.23 -10.30 -9.60
C LEU A 72 -13.85 -11.07 -8.43
N ASP A 73 -14.55 -12.16 -8.73
CA ASP A 73 -15.23 -12.97 -7.71
C ASP A 73 -14.98 -14.48 -7.88
N GLY A 74 -14.31 -15.09 -6.92
CA GLY A 74 -14.10 -16.54 -6.93
C GLY A 74 -13.14 -17.01 -8.01
N ILE A 75 -12.09 -16.23 -8.30
CA ILE A 75 -11.06 -16.59 -9.28
C ILE A 75 -9.67 -16.57 -8.65
N VAL A 76 -8.70 -17.17 -9.34
CA VAL A 76 -7.29 -17.12 -8.95
C VAL A 76 -6.50 -16.40 -10.04
N VAL A 77 -5.65 -15.45 -9.66
CA VAL A 77 -4.68 -14.79 -10.53
C VAL A 77 -3.29 -15.25 -10.09
N ASP A 78 -2.63 -16.02 -10.94
CA ASP A 78 -1.44 -16.80 -10.57
C ASP A 78 -0.23 -16.47 -11.44
N GLY A 79 0.80 -15.89 -10.83
CA GLY A 79 2.03 -15.55 -11.53
C GLY A 79 2.96 -16.74 -11.75
N MET A 80 2.64 -17.91 -11.19
CA MET A 80 3.40 -19.16 -11.34
C MET A 80 4.88 -19.06 -10.91
N LYS A 81 5.22 -18.03 -10.12
CA LYS A 81 6.60 -17.64 -9.75
C LYS A 81 7.50 -17.30 -10.93
N ILE A 82 6.89 -16.96 -12.07
CA ILE A 82 7.61 -16.48 -13.24
C ILE A 82 7.97 -15.02 -12.98
N GLN A 83 9.25 -14.70 -13.14
CA GLN A 83 9.75 -13.34 -13.07
C GLN A 83 9.16 -12.52 -14.24
N ALA A 84 8.54 -11.40 -13.90
CA ALA A 84 7.85 -10.49 -14.80
C ALA A 84 8.32 -9.05 -14.54
N GLN A 85 8.09 -8.17 -15.50
CA GLN A 85 8.44 -6.75 -15.40
C GLN A 85 7.33 -5.93 -14.76
N GLU A 86 6.11 -6.49 -14.68
CA GLU A 86 4.89 -5.80 -14.26
C GLU A 86 4.12 -6.66 -13.24
N PRO A 87 3.22 -6.05 -12.42
CA PRO A 87 2.37 -6.76 -11.47
C PRO A 87 1.42 -7.76 -12.14
N ALA A 88 0.72 -8.57 -11.32
CA ALA A 88 -0.36 -9.43 -11.82
C ALA A 88 -1.54 -8.60 -12.33
N LEU A 89 -1.96 -7.63 -11.52
CA LEU A 89 -3.12 -6.76 -11.78
C LEU A 89 -2.70 -5.30 -11.79
N PHE A 90 -3.23 -4.55 -12.73
CA PHE A 90 -3.16 -3.09 -12.75
C PHE A 90 -4.55 -2.49 -12.62
N VAL A 91 -4.73 -1.59 -11.66
CA VAL A 91 -5.95 -0.80 -11.48
C VAL A 91 -5.64 0.61 -11.92
N GLY A 92 -6.10 0.99 -13.11
CA GLY A 92 -5.86 2.31 -13.70
C GLY A 92 -6.61 3.43 -12.99
N GLU A 93 -6.26 4.67 -13.34
CA GLU A 93 -6.91 5.86 -12.81
C GLU A 93 -8.39 5.92 -13.16
N ASN A 94 -9.19 6.50 -12.26
CA ASN A 94 -10.65 6.58 -12.40
C ASN A 94 -11.34 5.21 -12.55
N THR A 95 -10.69 4.14 -12.11
CA THR A 95 -11.28 2.80 -12.08
C THR A 95 -11.47 2.30 -10.66
N THR A 96 -12.42 1.38 -10.46
CA THR A 96 -12.64 0.68 -9.19
C THR A 96 -12.55 -0.82 -9.39
N LEU A 97 -11.64 -1.48 -8.68
CA LEU A 97 -11.54 -2.93 -8.62
C LEU A 97 -12.08 -3.44 -7.29
N HIS A 98 -13.06 -4.34 -7.35
CA HIS A 98 -13.53 -5.10 -6.20
C HIS A 98 -13.02 -6.54 -6.25
N LEU A 99 -12.33 -6.96 -5.19
CA LEU A 99 -11.85 -8.34 -5.04
C LEU A 99 -12.69 -9.09 -3.99
N ARG A 100 -13.42 -10.12 -4.42
CA ARG A 100 -14.20 -11.01 -3.56
C ARG A 100 -13.76 -12.44 -3.79
N ASN A 101 -13.58 -13.22 -2.73
CA ASN A 101 -13.21 -14.64 -2.84
C ASN A 101 -12.05 -14.92 -3.83
N THR A 102 -11.15 -13.95 -4.00
CA THR A 102 -10.16 -13.98 -5.08
C THR A 102 -8.79 -14.25 -4.50
N THR A 103 -8.01 -15.12 -5.14
CA THR A 103 -6.62 -15.36 -4.73
C THR A 103 -5.66 -14.78 -5.75
N ILE A 104 -4.78 -13.86 -5.34
CA ILE A 104 -3.70 -13.32 -6.17
C ILE A 104 -2.39 -13.83 -5.60
N ARG A 105 -1.70 -14.70 -6.35
CA ARG A 105 -0.57 -15.42 -5.78
C ARG A 105 0.60 -15.65 -6.71
N ASP A 106 1.76 -15.87 -6.07
CA ASP A 106 2.98 -16.33 -6.72
C ASP A 106 3.41 -15.42 -7.89
N ASN A 107 3.11 -14.13 -7.81
CA ASN A 107 3.54 -13.14 -8.79
C ASN A 107 4.90 -12.56 -8.41
N TYR A 108 5.79 -12.38 -9.39
CA TYR A 108 7.10 -11.82 -9.16
C TYR A 108 7.36 -10.68 -10.15
N ASN A 109 7.27 -9.45 -9.66
CA ASN A 109 7.73 -8.25 -10.38
C ASN A 109 9.21 -7.99 -10.04
N ASP A 110 10.06 -7.86 -11.06
CA ASP A 110 11.50 -7.63 -10.89
C ASP A 110 11.90 -6.15 -10.79
N GLY A 111 10.94 -5.24 -10.92
CA GLY A 111 11.14 -3.80 -10.83
C GLY A 111 11.82 -3.19 -12.05
N THR A 112 11.85 -3.90 -13.19
CA THR A 112 12.38 -3.35 -14.45
C THR A 112 11.32 -2.70 -15.34
N GLY A 113 10.03 -2.89 -15.02
CA GLY A 113 8.90 -2.25 -15.71
C GLY A 113 8.53 -0.87 -15.16
N SER A 114 7.35 -0.41 -15.57
CA SER A 114 6.84 0.92 -15.22
C SER A 114 6.10 0.97 -13.89
N GLU A 115 5.54 -0.16 -13.46
CA GLU A 115 4.74 -0.26 -12.25
C GLU A 115 5.39 -1.23 -11.26
N ASP A 116 5.39 -0.86 -9.98
CA ASP A 116 5.83 -1.72 -8.88
C ASP A 116 4.64 -2.49 -8.30
N GLY A 117 4.90 -3.37 -7.35
CA GLY A 117 3.90 -4.24 -6.74
C GLY A 117 3.94 -5.65 -7.30
N GLY A 118 3.86 -6.64 -6.41
CA GLY A 118 3.98 -8.04 -6.83
C GLY A 118 2.64 -8.56 -7.34
N GLY A 119 1.62 -8.46 -6.49
CA GLY A 119 0.25 -8.82 -6.86
C GLY A 119 -0.44 -7.71 -7.65
N ILE A 120 -0.48 -6.50 -7.10
CA ILE A 120 -1.31 -5.41 -7.63
C ILE A 120 -0.56 -4.08 -7.61
N CYS A 121 -0.65 -3.31 -8.70
CA CYS A 121 -0.43 -1.87 -8.68
C CYS A 121 -1.79 -1.14 -8.76
N ASN A 122 -2.08 -0.27 -7.79
CA ASN A 122 -3.35 0.44 -7.68
C ASN A 122 -3.23 1.95 -7.93
N ARG A 123 -3.51 2.40 -9.15
CA ARG A 123 -3.70 3.82 -9.51
C ARG A 123 -5.16 4.29 -9.47
N GLY A 124 -6.08 3.43 -9.04
CA GLY A 124 -7.49 3.77 -8.92
C GLY A 124 -8.01 3.53 -7.51
N THR A 125 -9.20 2.94 -7.41
CA THR A 125 -9.78 2.47 -6.15
C THR A 125 -9.74 0.94 -6.06
N LEU A 126 -8.97 0.41 -5.14
CA LEU A 126 -8.94 -1.02 -4.81
C LEU A 126 -9.77 -1.29 -3.56
N ASN A 127 -10.70 -2.24 -3.64
CA ASN A 127 -11.50 -2.71 -2.52
C ASN A 127 -11.31 -4.21 -2.30
N LEU A 128 -10.72 -4.57 -1.16
CA LEU A 128 -10.45 -5.96 -0.77
C LEU A 128 -11.46 -6.39 0.29
N TYR A 129 -12.23 -7.45 0.00
CA TYR A 129 -13.25 -8.01 0.88
C TYR A 129 -12.85 -9.36 1.48
N GLU A 130 -13.63 -9.83 2.45
CA GLU A 130 -13.49 -11.16 3.03
C GLU A 130 -13.51 -12.27 1.95
N GLY A 131 -12.76 -13.35 2.20
CA GLY A 131 -12.53 -14.44 1.25
C GLY A 131 -11.42 -14.17 0.23
N THR A 132 -10.93 -12.93 0.11
CA THR A 132 -9.80 -12.59 -0.78
C THR A 132 -8.46 -12.80 -0.08
N SER A 133 -7.46 -13.31 -0.82
CA SER A 133 -6.09 -13.53 -0.37
C SER A 133 -5.07 -13.02 -1.40
N ILE A 134 -4.18 -12.12 -0.99
CA ILE A 134 -3.01 -11.70 -1.77
C ILE A 134 -1.77 -12.32 -1.13
N THR A 135 -1.19 -13.35 -1.76
CA THR A 135 -0.19 -14.19 -1.10
C THR A 135 0.98 -14.68 -1.95
N GLY A 136 2.18 -14.73 -1.35
CA GLY A 136 3.35 -15.30 -2.03
C GLY A 136 3.86 -14.44 -3.19
N ASN A 137 3.48 -13.16 -3.22
CA ASN A 137 3.91 -12.24 -4.27
C ASN A 137 5.20 -11.52 -3.88
N ARG A 138 6.00 -11.14 -4.87
CA ARG A 138 7.30 -10.49 -4.70
C ARG A 138 7.43 -9.29 -5.63
N ALA A 139 7.96 -8.19 -5.11
CA ALA A 139 8.29 -6.99 -5.89
C ALA A 139 9.43 -6.20 -5.25
N VAL A 140 9.86 -5.10 -5.88
CA VAL A 140 10.81 -4.19 -5.26
C VAL A 140 10.13 -3.49 -4.09
N ARG A 141 8.96 -2.86 -4.32
CA ARG A 141 8.09 -2.29 -3.28
C ARG A 141 6.69 -2.87 -3.39
N GLY A 142 5.99 -2.96 -2.26
CA GLY A 142 4.61 -3.43 -2.23
C GLY A 142 4.50 -4.90 -2.66
N GLY A 143 5.20 -5.80 -1.97
CA GLY A 143 5.28 -7.22 -2.35
C GLY A 143 3.91 -7.82 -2.66
N GLY A 144 2.88 -7.50 -1.87
CA GLY A 144 1.49 -7.76 -2.20
C GLY A 144 0.86 -6.66 -3.05
N VAL A 145 0.74 -5.45 -2.49
CA VAL A 145 0.06 -4.30 -3.12
C VAL A 145 0.96 -3.07 -3.10
N MET A 146 1.11 -2.46 -4.27
CA MET A 146 1.64 -1.11 -4.46
C MET A 146 0.46 -0.15 -4.66
N ASN A 147 0.36 0.87 -3.82
CA ASN A 147 -0.61 1.97 -3.93
C ASN A 147 0.17 3.27 -4.17
N PRO A 148 0.55 3.57 -5.43
CA PRO A 148 1.37 4.73 -5.77
C PRO A 148 0.61 6.04 -5.62
N GLU A 149 1.32 7.15 -5.70
CA GLU A 149 0.72 8.47 -5.81
C GLU A 149 -0.05 8.65 -7.13
N PRO A 150 -1.12 9.45 -7.16
CA PRO A 150 -1.87 9.77 -8.40
C PRO A 150 -1.03 10.53 -9.44
N HIS A 151 -1.16 10.21 -10.73
CA HIS A 151 -0.54 11.00 -11.80
C HIS A 151 -1.45 12.16 -12.23
N GLY A 152 -1.38 13.28 -11.52
CA GLY A 152 -2.06 14.51 -11.96
C GLY A 152 -1.24 15.31 -12.98
N GLU A 153 -1.82 15.64 -14.15
CA GLU A 153 -1.27 16.69 -15.00
C GLU A 153 -1.18 18.02 -14.23
N LYS A 154 0.02 18.60 -14.29
CA LYS A 154 0.36 19.87 -13.67
C LYS A 154 -0.45 21.01 -14.28
N ILE A 155 -1.52 21.48 -13.64
CA ILE A 155 -2.07 22.80 -13.98
C ILE A 155 -1.23 23.86 -13.27
N TYR A 156 -0.19 24.33 -13.95
CA TYR A 156 0.40 25.64 -13.66
C TYR A 156 -0.50 26.70 -14.30
N ASP A 157 -1.33 27.40 -13.51
CA ASP A 157 -1.84 28.71 -13.94
C ASP A 157 -0.88 29.81 -13.46
N ASP A 158 0.02 30.23 -14.34
CA ASP A 158 0.97 31.33 -14.12
C ASP A 158 0.30 32.72 -14.08
N SER A 159 -1.03 32.82 -14.18
CA SER A 159 -1.70 34.12 -14.43
C SER A 159 -2.50 34.74 -13.28
N HIS A 160 -2.63 34.10 -12.10
CA HIS A 160 -3.48 34.65 -11.03
C HIS A 160 -2.75 34.92 -9.70
N PRO A 161 -2.55 36.21 -9.33
CA PRO A 161 -2.12 36.56 -7.98
C PRO A 161 -3.32 36.40 -7.04
N LEU A 162 -3.20 35.45 -6.12
CA LEU A 162 -4.07 35.28 -4.94
C LEU A 162 -5.54 34.91 -5.23
N HIS A 163 -5.82 33.64 -5.52
CA HIS A 163 -7.01 32.99 -4.97
C HIS A 163 -6.73 31.50 -4.68
N LEU A 164 -6.92 31.13 -3.41
CA LEU A 164 -6.75 29.80 -2.84
C LEU A 164 -7.93 28.89 -3.22
N HIS A 165 -8.28 28.82 -4.51
CA HIS A 165 -9.50 28.16 -5.00
C HIS A 165 -9.31 27.21 -6.18
N ASP A 166 -8.08 26.96 -6.64
CA ASP A 166 -7.80 25.86 -7.56
C ASP A 166 -7.22 24.68 -6.77
N ILE A 167 -7.99 24.19 -5.79
CA ILE A 167 -7.80 22.87 -5.21
C ILE A 167 -8.12 21.88 -6.32
N TYR A 168 -7.08 21.41 -7.00
CA TYR A 168 -7.21 20.35 -7.99
C TYR A 168 -7.89 19.15 -7.34
N VAL A 169 -8.93 18.66 -8.01
CA VAL A 169 -9.85 17.62 -7.55
C VAL A 169 -9.03 16.38 -7.14
N PRO A 170 -9.21 15.83 -5.93
CA PRO A 170 -8.35 14.76 -5.45
C PRO A 170 -8.72 13.46 -6.16
N TYR A 171 -8.06 13.16 -7.28
CA TYR A 171 -7.95 11.78 -7.73
C TYR A 171 -7.02 11.09 -6.75
N TRP A 172 -7.52 10.59 -5.62
CA TRP A 172 -6.72 9.79 -4.70
C TRP A 172 -6.70 8.34 -5.20
N ASN A 173 -5.53 7.74 -5.15
CA ASN A 173 -5.39 6.30 -5.29
C ASN A 173 -5.77 5.69 -3.95
N VAL A 174 -6.93 5.04 -3.88
CA VAL A 174 -7.52 4.57 -2.62
C VAL A 174 -7.46 3.07 -2.55
N PHE A 175 -6.83 2.56 -1.51
CA PHE A 175 -6.93 1.16 -1.14
C PHE A 175 -7.77 1.00 0.13
N ASN A 176 -8.87 0.26 0.04
CA ASN A 176 -9.71 -0.10 1.18
C ASN A 176 -9.63 -1.62 1.42
N MET A 177 -9.28 -1.99 2.65
CA MET A 177 -9.29 -3.39 3.10
C MET A 177 -10.39 -3.57 4.15
N TYR A 178 -11.50 -4.18 3.73
CA TYR A 178 -12.66 -4.46 4.60
C TYR A 178 -12.54 -5.83 5.29
N GLY A 179 -11.79 -6.75 4.70
CA GLY A 179 -11.59 -8.12 5.16
C GLY A 179 -10.45 -8.78 4.41
N GLY A 180 -10.39 -10.11 4.40
CA GLY A 180 -9.41 -10.87 3.62
C GLY A 180 -7.99 -10.85 4.21
N GLU A 181 -7.03 -11.38 3.46
CA GLU A 181 -5.65 -11.54 3.91
C GLU A 181 -4.63 -11.03 2.88
N ILE A 182 -3.62 -10.30 3.33
CA ILE A 182 -2.39 -10.00 2.59
C ILE A 182 -1.26 -10.70 3.33
N THR A 183 -0.77 -11.82 2.79
CA THR A 183 0.14 -12.68 3.55
C THR A 183 1.30 -13.26 2.75
N CYS A 184 2.43 -13.53 3.40
CA CYS A 184 3.56 -14.23 2.77
C CYS A 184 4.11 -13.50 1.53
N ASN A 185 3.94 -12.18 1.43
CA ASN A 185 4.50 -11.39 0.35
C ASN A 185 5.86 -10.80 0.74
N GLU A 186 6.71 -10.55 -0.25
CA GLU A 186 8.09 -10.12 -0.06
C GLU A 186 8.39 -8.85 -0.86
N ALA A 187 8.97 -7.84 -0.21
CA ALA A 187 9.54 -6.69 -0.89
C ALA A 187 11.08 -6.77 -0.87
N SER A 188 11.72 -6.63 -2.02
CA SER A 188 13.19 -6.72 -2.18
C SER A 188 13.90 -5.37 -2.18
N PHE A 189 13.21 -4.27 -1.87
CA PHE A 189 13.87 -2.98 -1.71
C PHE A 189 14.72 -2.96 -0.43
N SER A 190 16.04 -2.87 -0.61
CA SER A 190 17.03 -2.79 0.47
C SER A 190 17.92 -1.55 0.32
N GLN A 191 17.73 -0.54 1.16
CA GLN A 191 18.66 0.60 1.25
C GLN A 191 18.87 1.02 2.71
N ALA A 192 20.05 0.71 3.24
CA ALA A 192 20.46 1.10 4.59
C ALA A 192 20.38 2.63 4.77
N ASN A 193 19.81 3.05 5.89
CA ASN A 193 19.58 4.46 6.25
C ASN A 193 18.66 5.23 5.29
N SER A 194 17.88 4.56 4.46
CA SER A 194 16.88 5.23 3.64
C SER A 194 15.65 5.60 4.47
N SER A 195 14.99 6.70 4.07
CA SER A 195 13.66 7.02 4.55
C SER A 195 12.58 6.24 3.77
N GLU A 196 12.96 5.56 2.70
CA GLU A 196 12.07 4.78 1.87
C GLU A 196 11.76 3.45 2.55
N GLY A 197 10.49 3.05 2.59
CA GLY A 197 10.15 1.69 2.98
C GLY A 197 9.96 0.79 1.78
N ALA A 198 9.86 -0.51 2.05
CA ALA A 198 9.66 -1.53 1.03
C ALA A 198 8.19 -1.96 0.99
N GLY A 199 7.56 -2.15 2.15
CA GLY A 199 6.16 -2.57 2.21
C GLY A 199 6.01 -4.02 1.75
N GLY A 200 6.46 -4.98 2.55
CA GLY A 200 6.40 -6.40 2.20
C GLY A 200 4.99 -6.85 1.82
N GLY A 201 3.99 -6.44 2.60
CA GLY A 201 2.58 -6.61 2.28
C GLY A 201 2.05 -5.48 1.41
N VAL A 202 2.07 -4.26 1.95
CA VAL A 202 1.49 -3.06 1.32
C VAL A 202 2.50 -1.93 1.33
N PHE A 203 2.70 -1.29 0.18
CA PHE A 203 3.39 -0.01 0.08
C PHE A 203 2.41 1.07 -0.35
N VAL A 204 2.38 2.17 0.40
CA VAL A 204 1.61 3.37 0.09
C VAL A 204 2.61 4.49 -0.19
N GLU A 205 2.57 5.00 -1.41
CA GLU A 205 3.45 6.09 -1.82
C GLU A 205 2.88 7.44 -1.41
N THR A 206 3.78 8.36 -1.03
CA THR A 206 3.42 9.70 -0.59
C THR A 206 4.33 10.74 -1.23
N ALA A 207 3.78 11.57 -2.12
CA ALA A 207 4.52 12.55 -2.89
C ALA A 207 4.62 13.90 -2.18
N SER A 208 5.76 14.57 -2.30
CA SER A 208 5.87 16.01 -2.06
C SER A 208 6.36 16.73 -3.32
N TYR A 209 5.60 17.72 -3.80
CA TYR A 209 6.02 18.50 -4.96
C TYR A 209 6.52 19.90 -4.55
N GLN A 210 7.79 20.19 -4.84
CA GLN A 210 8.37 21.53 -4.70
C GLN A 210 8.36 22.26 -6.05
N THR A 211 7.51 23.30 -6.19
CA THR A 211 7.59 24.17 -7.36
C THR A 211 8.90 24.97 -7.30
N HIS A 212 9.75 24.86 -8.32
CA HIS A 212 11.08 25.46 -8.38
C HIS A 212 11.10 27.01 -8.48
N TYR A 213 9.96 27.69 -8.43
CA TYR A 213 9.87 29.07 -8.92
C TYR A 213 9.90 30.16 -7.83
N ASN A 214 9.67 29.83 -6.56
CA ASN A 214 9.73 30.84 -5.49
C ASN A 214 9.90 30.18 -4.12
N PRO A 215 10.91 30.54 -3.30
CA PRO A 215 11.04 30.06 -1.91
C PRO A 215 9.87 30.45 -0.98
N ALA A 216 8.87 31.17 -1.47
CA ALA A 216 7.68 31.58 -0.73
C ALA A 216 6.36 30.91 -1.18
N HIS A 217 6.34 29.98 -2.14
CA HIS A 217 5.09 29.40 -2.68
C HIS A 217 4.88 27.92 -2.30
N TYR A 218 3.60 27.61 -2.08
CA TYR A 218 3.04 26.42 -1.43
C TYR A 218 3.46 25.09 -2.07
N ARG A 219 3.76 24.10 -1.22
CA ARG A 219 3.91 22.69 -1.61
C ARG A 219 2.52 22.08 -1.74
N VAL A 220 2.20 21.52 -2.90
CA VAL A 220 1.01 20.69 -3.11
C VAL A 220 1.44 19.26 -2.87
N PHE A 221 0.72 18.57 -1.99
CA PHE A 221 0.97 17.17 -1.73
C PHE A 221 -0.18 16.33 -2.30
N ILE A 222 0.20 15.30 -3.04
CA ILE A 222 -0.72 14.33 -3.64
C ILE A 222 -0.40 12.99 -2.98
N TYR A 223 -1.41 12.35 -2.41
CA TYR A 223 -1.22 11.15 -1.61
C TYR A 223 -2.12 10.02 -2.08
N ALA A 224 -1.58 8.81 -1.99
CA ALA A 224 -2.37 7.60 -1.95
C ALA A 224 -2.93 7.41 -0.53
N VAL A 225 -4.11 6.81 -0.43
CA VAL A 225 -4.79 6.55 0.85
C VAL A 225 -4.97 5.06 1.02
N PHE A 226 -4.64 4.55 2.20
CA PHE A 226 -4.96 3.20 2.63
C PHE A 226 -5.87 3.23 3.86
N ASN A 227 -6.97 2.48 3.82
CA ASN A 227 -7.88 2.30 4.94
C ASN A 227 -7.97 0.80 5.28
N LEU A 228 -7.63 0.45 6.52
CA LEU A 228 -7.78 -0.89 7.08
C LEU A 228 -8.96 -0.92 8.06
N PHE A 229 -10.10 -1.38 7.56
CA PHE A 229 -11.31 -1.57 8.36
C PHE A 229 -11.37 -2.97 8.99
N GLY A 230 -10.80 -3.98 8.31
CA GLY A 230 -10.82 -5.37 8.74
C GLY A 230 -9.87 -6.25 7.92
N GLY A 231 -9.78 -7.54 8.29
CA GLY A 231 -8.86 -8.49 7.65
C GLY A 231 -7.47 -8.52 8.29
N LYS A 232 -6.53 -9.20 7.64
CA LYS A 232 -5.20 -9.49 8.20
C LYS A 232 -4.06 -9.21 7.21
N ILE A 233 -3.05 -8.48 7.67
CA ILE A 233 -1.78 -8.30 6.95
C ILE A 233 -0.71 -9.04 7.73
N SER A 234 -0.26 -10.20 7.25
CA SER A 234 0.61 -11.05 8.06
C SER A 234 1.67 -11.85 7.34
N ASN A 235 2.74 -12.24 8.04
CA ASN A 235 3.82 -13.05 7.46
C ASN A 235 4.45 -12.43 6.20
N ASN A 236 4.31 -11.12 6.02
CA ASN A 236 4.98 -10.42 4.93
C ASN A 236 6.38 -10.01 5.40
N SER A 237 7.31 -9.90 4.45
CA SER A 237 8.71 -9.65 4.75
C SER A 237 9.34 -8.63 3.83
N THR A 238 10.39 -7.98 4.31
CA THR A 238 11.35 -7.28 3.46
C THR A 238 12.69 -8.00 3.47
N GLU A 239 13.51 -7.75 2.45
CA GLU A 239 14.94 -8.07 2.50
C GLU A 239 15.68 -7.25 3.57
N ALA A 240 16.99 -7.52 3.73
CA ALA A 240 17.87 -6.84 4.68
C ALA A 240 17.79 -5.31 4.50
N ASP A 241 17.83 -4.56 5.60
CA ASP A 241 17.64 -3.10 5.64
C ASP A 241 16.28 -2.59 5.13
N GLY A 242 15.40 -3.43 4.59
CA GLY A 242 14.06 -3.02 4.16
C GLY A 242 13.16 -2.65 5.33
N HIS A 243 12.27 -1.68 5.13
CA HIS A 243 11.36 -1.19 6.17
C HIS A 243 9.89 -1.49 5.84
N GLY A 244 9.06 -1.66 6.87
CA GLY A 244 7.63 -1.91 6.69
C GLY A 244 7.35 -3.32 6.19
N GLY A 245 7.63 -4.34 7.02
CA GLY A 245 7.36 -5.74 6.68
C GLY A 245 5.89 -5.96 6.29
N GLY A 246 4.97 -5.45 7.11
CA GLY A 246 3.55 -5.42 6.80
C GLY A 246 3.20 -4.27 5.86
N VAL A 247 3.28 -3.04 6.38
CA VAL A 247 2.87 -1.81 5.70
C VAL A 247 4.00 -0.80 5.72
N SER A 248 4.26 -0.16 4.58
CA SER A 248 5.15 0.99 4.48
C SER A 248 4.40 2.20 3.94
N LEU A 249 4.55 3.33 4.63
CA LEU A 249 4.15 4.65 4.15
C LEU A 249 5.43 5.36 3.69
N GLY A 250 5.75 5.15 2.41
CA GLY A 250 7.03 5.51 1.82
C GLY A 250 7.01 6.84 1.07
N TRP A 251 8.21 7.29 0.68
CA TRP A 251 8.45 8.61 0.09
C TRP A 251 8.46 8.55 -1.45
N GLY A 252 7.62 9.37 -2.08
CA GLY A 252 7.69 9.74 -3.49
C GLY A 252 8.38 11.10 -3.61
N TYR A 253 9.64 11.08 -4.06
CA TYR A 253 10.43 12.25 -4.48
C TYR A 253 10.92 13.29 -3.44
N GLN A 254 12.18 13.70 -3.63
CA GLN A 254 12.96 14.64 -2.80
C GLN A 254 12.37 16.05 -2.64
N ALA A 255 12.33 16.53 -1.39
CA ALA A 255 12.96 17.76 -0.90
C ALA A 255 12.10 18.54 0.10
N VAL A 256 12.26 18.23 1.40
CA VAL A 256 12.09 19.22 2.45
C VAL A 256 13.22 19.07 3.46
N THR A 257 14.13 20.04 3.51
CA THR A 257 15.11 20.19 4.60
C THR A 257 14.81 21.43 5.44
N ASP A 258 13.62 22.02 5.29
CA ASP A 258 13.25 23.26 5.97
C ASP A 258 12.59 22.97 7.31
N GLU A 259 13.36 23.20 8.38
CA GLU A 259 13.00 23.04 9.80
C GLU A 259 11.82 23.91 10.27
N ASN A 260 11.22 24.72 9.39
CA ASN A 260 10.18 25.71 9.72
C ASN A 260 8.76 25.32 9.28
N TRP A 261 8.51 24.05 8.96
CA TRP A 261 7.23 23.62 8.43
C TRP A 261 6.35 22.94 9.49
N LEU A 262 5.21 23.58 9.81
CA LEU A 262 4.15 23.07 10.70
C LEU A 262 2.83 22.82 9.92
N GLY A 263 2.88 22.74 8.59
CA GLY A 263 1.75 23.07 7.73
C GLY A 263 1.04 21.89 7.08
N GLU A 264 0.30 21.10 7.84
CA GLU A 264 -0.57 19.97 7.42
C GLU A 264 0.08 18.58 7.49
N ILE A 265 -0.33 17.84 8.51
CA ILE A 265 -0.07 16.42 8.68
C ILE A 265 -1.09 15.68 7.82
N HIS A 266 -0.65 14.95 6.81
CA HIS A 266 -1.54 14.19 5.93
C HIS A 266 -1.59 12.72 6.32
N ILE A 267 -2.80 12.22 6.54
CA ILE A 267 -3.08 10.85 6.96
C ILE A 267 -3.18 10.01 5.69
N CYS A 268 -2.18 9.17 5.45
CA CYS A 268 -2.16 8.28 4.29
C CYS A 268 -2.58 6.85 4.68
N PHE A 269 -2.64 6.57 5.98
CA PHE A 269 -3.10 5.29 6.50
C PHE A 269 -3.98 5.47 7.73
N THR A 270 -5.19 4.93 7.67
CA THR A 270 -6.12 4.82 8.80
C THR A 270 -6.39 3.34 9.09
N MET A 271 -6.15 2.93 10.33
CA MET A 271 -6.48 1.60 10.83
C MET A 271 -7.61 1.70 11.85
N GLU A 272 -8.81 1.35 11.41
CA GLU A 272 -10.02 1.31 12.25
C GLU A 272 -10.24 -0.09 12.86
N GLY A 273 -9.70 -1.12 12.21
CA GLY A 273 -9.82 -2.52 12.63
C GLY A 273 -8.73 -3.40 12.02
N GLY A 274 -8.99 -4.70 11.95
CA GLY A 274 -8.06 -5.69 11.39
C GLY A 274 -6.83 -5.99 12.26
N GLU A 275 -5.92 -6.80 11.72
CA GLU A 275 -4.70 -7.24 12.39
C GLU A 275 -3.49 -7.12 11.44
N ILE A 276 -2.41 -6.48 11.91
CA ILE A 276 -1.09 -6.50 11.25
C ILE A 276 -0.18 -7.37 12.11
N SER A 277 0.19 -8.57 11.66
CA SER A 277 0.94 -9.48 12.52
C SER A 277 1.94 -10.42 11.87
N ASN A 278 2.93 -10.85 12.65
CA ASN A 278 3.96 -11.79 12.20
C ASN A 278 4.72 -11.30 10.95
N ASN A 279 4.75 -9.99 10.71
CA ASN A 279 5.53 -9.44 9.61
C ASN A 279 6.98 -9.20 10.04
N TYR A 280 7.89 -9.23 9.08
CA TYR A 280 9.33 -9.13 9.27
C TYR A 280 9.90 -7.94 8.48
N ALA A 281 10.66 -7.09 9.14
CA ALA A 281 11.48 -6.08 8.47
C ALA A 281 12.97 -6.33 8.77
N GLY A 282 13.77 -6.40 7.71
CA GLY A 282 15.24 -6.45 7.84
C GLY A 282 15.85 -5.15 8.36
N GLY A 283 15.09 -4.05 8.34
CA GLY A 283 15.40 -2.79 9.02
C GLY A 283 14.37 -2.50 10.12
N SER A 284 13.56 -1.45 9.94
CA SER A 284 12.63 -0.95 10.95
C SER A 284 11.16 -1.09 10.56
N GLY A 285 10.25 -1.06 11.54
CA GLY A 285 8.81 -1.07 11.29
C GLY A 285 8.35 -2.44 10.80
N GLY A 286 8.52 -3.47 11.63
CA GLY A 286 8.14 -4.85 11.27
C GLY A 286 6.68 -4.92 10.83
N GLY A 287 5.79 -4.31 11.63
CA GLY A 287 4.39 -4.10 11.27
C GLY A 287 4.21 -2.93 10.32
N VAL A 288 4.54 -1.72 10.78
CA VAL A 288 4.32 -0.47 10.06
C VAL A 288 5.57 0.41 10.07
N TRP A 289 5.98 0.87 8.90
CA TRP A 289 6.97 1.93 8.73
C TRP A 289 6.30 3.23 8.27
N THR A 290 6.50 4.32 9.00
CA THR A 290 6.02 5.67 8.62
C THR A 290 7.19 6.62 8.40
N SER A 291 7.47 6.95 7.14
CA SER A 291 8.58 7.83 6.82
C SER A 291 8.27 9.31 7.12
N HIS A 292 7.28 9.87 6.41
CA HIS A 292 6.90 11.29 6.45
C HIS A 292 5.39 11.51 6.56
N SER A 293 4.62 10.45 6.81
CA SER A 293 3.15 10.46 6.65
C SER A 293 2.46 10.06 7.93
N ALA A 294 1.33 10.68 8.26
CA ALA A 294 0.61 10.31 9.46
C ALA A 294 -0.03 8.93 9.32
N PHE A 295 0.03 8.21 10.42
CA PHE A 295 -0.70 6.99 10.66
C PHE A 295 -1.69 7.23 11.80
N VAL A 296 -2.96 6.94 11.56
CA VAL A 296 -4.00 6.97 12.58
C VAL A 296 -4.44 5.55 12.90
N MET A 297 -4.34 5.16 14.16
CA MET A 297 -4.85 3.89 14.68
C MET A 297 -6.01 4.18 15.63
N GLU A 298 -7.22 3.86 15.18
CA GLU A 298 -8.46 4.01 15.95
C GLU A 298 -8.91 2.66 16.54
N GLY A 299 -8.44 1.55 15.99
CA GLY A 299 -8.74 0.20 16.44
C GLY A 299 -7.78 -0.85 15.87
N GLY A 300 -8.18 -2.12 15.96
CA GLY A 300 -7.39 -3.25 15.48
C GLY A 300 -6.18 -3.61 16.36
N ALA A 301 -5.32 -4.50 15.85
CA ALA A 301 -4.12 -4.97 16.54
C ALA A 301 -2.87 -4.98 15.65
N ILE A 302 -1.74 -4.50 16.19
CA ILE A 302 -0.41 -4.66 15.59
C ILE A 302 0.39 -5.57 16.51
N THR A 303 0.58 -6.83 16.12
CA THR A 303 1.11 -7.85 17.05
C THR A 303 2.09 -8.84 16.45
N ARG A 304 3.05 -9.30 17.24
CA ARG A 304 4.03 -10.32 16.83
C ARG A 304 4.86 -9.94 15.60
N ASN A 305 4.98 -8.66 15.31
CA ASN A 305 5.84 -8.21 14.23
C ASN A 305 7.29 -8.08 14.72
N PHE A 306 8.24 -8.26 13.82
CA PHE A 306 9.66 -8.23 14.12
C PHE A 306 10.41 -7.26 13.20
N ALA A 307 11.32 -6.49 13.78
CA ALA A 307 12.23 -5.62 13.05
C ALA A 307 13.67 -5.82 13.56
N GLU A 308 14.66 -5.89 12.68
CA GLU A 308 16.07 -6.01 13.13
C GLU A 308 16.57 -4.74 13.83
N ASP A 309 16.06 -3.57 13.47
CA ASP A 309 16.55 -2.28 13.98
C ASP A 309 15.62 -1.63 15.00
N SER A 310 14.45 -1.17 14.58
CA SER A 310 13.58 -0.38 15.45
C SER A 310 12.11 -0.58 15.15
N GLY A 311 11.27 -0.52 16.20
CA GLY A 311 9.82 -0.57 16.02
C GLY A 311 9.37 -1.89 15.44
N GLY A 312 9.40 -2.95 16.24
CA GLY A 312 8.87 -4.25 15.82
C GLY A 312 7.42 -4.08 15.35
N GLY A 313 6.63 -3.33 16.13
CA GLY A 313 5.29 -2.90 15.74
C GLY A 313 5.34 -1.74 14.75
N ILE A 314 5.77 -0.56 15.21
CA ILE A 314 5.76 0.68 14.41
C ILE A 314 7.12 1.38 14.55
N ALA A 315 7.72 1.81 13.44
CA ALA A 315 8.81 2.77 13.45
C ALA A 315 8.62 3.84 12.38
N GLY A 316 9.43 4.90 12.43
CA GLY A 316 9.43 5.90 11.39
C GLY A 316 10.80 6.39 10.96
N GLY A 317 10.81 7.29 9.96
CA GLY A 317 12.02 7.74 9.25
C GLY A 317 13.18 8.22 10.14
N ILE A 318 14.37 8.36 9.58
CA ILE A 318 15.58 8.67 10.36
C ILE A 318 15.76 10.19 10.56
N TYR A 319 15.13 11.03 9.73
CA TYR A 319 15.24 12.48 9.85
C TYR A 319 14.37 13.00 11.00
N ALA A 320 15.03 13.63 11.97
CA ALA A 320 14.47 13.97 13.29
C ALA A 320 13.71 15.31 13.33
N ALA A 321 13.69 16.08 12.23
CA ALA A 321 13.11 17.42 12.21
C ALA A 321 11.61 17.44 11.86
N GLU A 322 11.07 16.34 11.34
CA GLU A 322 9.70 16.29 10.84
C GLU A 322 8.84 15.49 11.81
N ALA A 323 7.78 16.13 12.31
CA ALA A 323 6.82 15.52 13.21
C ALA A 323 6.08 14.39 12.49
N LYS A 324 6.64 13.18 12.53
CA LYS A 324 5.95 11.94 12.21
C LYS A 324 4.84 11.82 13.22
N VAL A 325 3.60 12.03 12.83
CA VAL A 325 2.48 11.96 13.77
C VAL A 325 1.86 10.58 13.69
N PHE A 326 2.18 9.76 14.68
CA PHE A 326 1.34 8.62 15.01
C PHE A 326 0.25 9.08 15.97
N LYS A 327 -1.02 8.92 15.58
CA LYS A 327 -2.17 9.19 16.45
C LYS A 327 -2.82 7.87 16.81
N MET A 328 -2.87 7.57 18.11
CA MET A 328 -3.54 6.38 18.63
C MET A 328 -4.74 6.80 19.48
N THR A 329 -5.94 6.43 19.04
CA THR A 329 -7.22 6.64 19.75
C THR A 329 -7.87 5.34 20.18
N GLY A 330 -7.30 4.19 19.81
CA GLY A 330 -7.74 2.86 20.22
C GLY A 330 -6.82 1.75 19.70
N GLY A 331 -7.23 0.50 19.90
CA GLY A 331 -6.48 -0.68 19.46
C GLY A 331 -5.35 -1.14 20.40
N GLU A 332 -4.59 -2.13 19.93
CA GLU A 332 -3.53 -2.81 20.69
C GLU A 332 -2.22 -2.94 19.88
N ILE A 333 -1.10 -2.62 20.52
CA ILE A 333 0.25 -2.88 20.00
C ILE A 333 0.96 -3.80 20.99
N SER A 334 1.08 -5.09 20.66
CA SER A 334 1.59 -6.07 21.62
C SER A 334 2.45 -7.17 21.02
N LEU A 335 3.32 -7.76 21.83
CA LEU A 335 4.15 -8.90 21.43
C LEU A 335 5.07 -8.64 20.23
N ASN A 336 5.33 -7.38 19.89
CA ASN A 336 6.26 -7.03 18.84
C ASN A 336 7.68 -6.99 19.38
N ALA A 337 8.67 -7.24 18.52
CA ALA A 337 10.06 -7.31 18.93
C ALA A 337 11.00 -6.55 17.98
N ALA A 338 11.98 -5.85 18.55
CA ALA A 338 13.04 -5.19 17.80
C ALA A 338 14.32 -5.02 18.63
N ARG A 339 15.39 -4.51 18.02
CA ARG A 339 16.60 -4.10 18.76
C ARG A 339 16.32 -2.89 19.65
N GLU A 340 15.65 -1.86 19.13
CA GLU A 340 15.17 -0.70 19.91
C GLU A 340 13.66 -0.49 19.71
N GLY A 341 12.88 -0.18 20.74
CA GLY A 341 11.46 0.14 20.55
C GLY A 341 10.64 -1.07 20.08
N GLY A 342 10.49 -2.12 20.88
CA GLY A 342 9.81 -3.36 20.47
C GLY A 342 8.39 -3.10 19.93
N GLY A 343 7.61 -2.29 20.64
CA GLY A 343 6.30 -1.81 20.21
C GLY A 343 6.44 -0.67 19.22
N ILE A 344 6.92 0.47 19.71
CA ILE A 344 7.10 1.70 18.94
C ILE A 344 8.56 2.18 19.00
N GLY A 345 9.16 2.36 17.82
CA GLY A 345 10.52 2.81 17.61
C GLY A 345 10.78 4.26 18.08
N PRO A 346 12.03 4.60 18.42
CA PRO A 346 12.41 5.88 19.05
C PRO A 346 12.27 7.11 18.14
N THR A 347 12.06 6.90 16.84
CA THR A 347 11.95 7.96 15.83
C THR A 347 10.52 8.48 15.67
N ILE A 348 9.53 7.84 16.29
CA ILE A 348 8.13 8.24 16.24
C ILE A 348 7.84 9.34 17.27
N SER A 349 7.24 10.44 16.81
CA SER A 349 6.53 11.37 17.69
C SER A 349 5.05 10.95 17.72
N GLY A 350 4.45 10.84 18.89
CA GLY A 350 3.10 10.28 18.99
C GLY A 350 2.17 11.13 19.84
N PHE A 351 0.92 11.26 19.39
CA PHE A 351 -0.18 11.72 20.21
C PHE A 351 -1.04 10.49 20.59
N PHE A 352 -0.92 10.08 21.85
CA PHE A 352 -1.62 8.92 22.39
C PHE A 352 -2.80 9.39 23.23
N LEU A 353 -4.01 9.16 22.74
CA LEU A 353 -5.25 9.54 23.41
C LEU A 353 -5.89 8.35 24.14
N ALA A 354 -5.83 7.15 23.55
CA ALA A 354 -6.31 5.89 24.12
C ALA A 354 -5.71 4.69 23.37
N GLY A 355 -5.88 3.47 23.90
CA GLY A 355 -5.31 2.22 23.36
C GLY A 355 -4.33 1.53 24.33
N THR A 356 -3.81 0.37 23.94
CA THR A 356 -2.87 -0.42 24.75
C THR A 356 -1.56 -0.68 24.01
N ILE A 357 -0.43 -0.45 24.67
CA ILE A 357 0.90 -0.84 24.19
C ILE A 357 1.54 -1.65 25.32
N CYS A 358 1.73 -2.96 25.12
CA CYS A 358 2.22 -3.84 26.17
C CYS A 358 2.87 -5.11 25.64
N ASP A 359 3.64 -5.79 26.49
CA ASP A 359 4.27 -7.09 26.21
C ASP A 359 5.14 -7.10 24.94
N ASN A 360 5.64 -5.93 24.53
CA ASN A 360 6.62 -5.83 23.46
C ASN A 360 8.03 -6.09 24.03
N LEU A 361 8.99 -6.34 23.15
CA LEU A 361 10.36 -6.67 23.53
C LEU A 361 11.38 -5.87 22.73
N ALA A 362 12.23 -5.11 23.42
CA ALA A 362 13.41 -4.51 22.85
C ALA A 362 14.68 -5.16 23.42
N TYR A 363 15.62 -5.52 22.56
CA TYR A 363 16.87 -6.15 23.03
C TYR A 363 17.85 -5.15 23.67
N GLU A 364 17.79 -3.87 23.29
CA GLU A 364 18.68 -2.83 23.81
C GLU A 364 17.96 -1.80 24.69
N ARG A 365 16.81 -1.27 24.25
CA ARG A 365 16.04 -0.26 25.01
C ARG A 365 14.61 -0.08 24.54
N ALA A 366 13.76 0.34 25.48
CA ALA A 366 12.38 0.74 25.29
C ALA A 366 11.51 -0.36 24.68
N ASP A 367 11.09 -1.32 25.51
CA ASP A 367 10.23 -2.43 25.09
C ASP A 367 8.96 -1.94 24.39
N ASP A 368 8.18 -1.08 25.04
CA ASP A 368 6.91 -0.59 24.51
C ASP A 368 7.05 0.71 23.70
N PHE A 369 7.65 1.77 24.28
CA PHE A 369 7.83 3.07 23.63
C PHE A 369 8.97 3.89 24.28
N GLU A 370 9.80 4.55 23.46
CA GLU A 370 10.85 5.49 23.94
C GLU A 370 10.38 6.95 23.80
N ILE A 371 10.09 7.63 24.92
CA ILE A 371 9.72 9.05 24.90
C ILE A 371 10.98 9.90 24.75
N ARG A 372 11.27 10.44 23.55
CA ARG A 372 12.34 11.45 23.36
C ARG A 372 11.86 12.89 23.34
N THR A 373 10.58 13.15 23.05
CA THR A 373 10.01 14.51 23.04
C THR A 373 8.56 14.49 23.52
N LEU A 374 8.32 15.04 24.72
CA LEU A 374 6.99 15.14 25.32
C LEU A 374 6.39 16.52 25.02
N HIS A 375 5.50 16.63 24.03
CA HIS A 375 4.53 17.75 23.98
C HIS A 375 3.23 17.30 24.66
N LEU A 376 3.26 17.28 25.99
CA LEU A 376 2.08 17.00 26.81
C LEU A 376 1.21 18.26 26.83
N THR A 377 0.28 18.39 25.88
CA THR A 377 -0.81 19.36 26.01
C THR A 377 -1.88 18.74 26.90
N LEU A 378 -1.72 18.87 28.22
CA LEU A 378 -2.81 18.61 29.17
C LEU A 378 -3.92 19.61 28.89
N MET A 379 -5.03 19.17 28.29
CA MET A 379 -6.27 19.94 28.29
C MET A 379 -6.99 19.69 29.62
N ASN A 380 -7.08 20.75 30.43
CA ASN A 380 -7.96 20.82 31.60
C ASN A 380 -9.42 20.98 31.19
#